data_AF-A0A7V4Z0L3-F1
#
_entry.id   AF-A0A7V4Z0L3-F1
#
_cell.length_a   1.000
_cell.length_b   1.000
_cell.length_c   1.000
_cell.angle_alpha   90.00
_cell.angle_beta   90.00
_cell.angle_gamma   90.00
#
_symmetry.space_group_name_H-M   'P 1'
#
loop_
_entity.id
_entity.type
_entity.pdbx_description
1 polymer ?
#
loop_
_entity_poly.entity_id
_entity_poly.type
_entity_poly.pdbx_seq_one_letter_code
_entity_poly.pdbx_strand_id
1 'polypeptide(L)'
;MHENELAHELMNIQNEQELEYFLGGLLKSAWSGAKSLYNSPLGQQIKGQAISGLKSLGKRALPGLGSALGGRFFGPTGARIGGQLGNMAVRGLGLEFEGMTPRDKRFEGSKRLVRVAKAASRRIAAYARSGQPMSARAIRNIILQEGRRWFPSLPSPMPVGGGSGFHSNGGYATSTGQNQGTWVRQGNRIIIQGV
;
A
#
# COMPACT_ATOMS: atom_id res chain seq x y z
N MET A 1 8.35 -20.21 8.23
CA MET A 1 9.09 -19.01 7.79
C MET A 1 9.10 -17.99 8.89
N HIS A 2 10.27 -17.78 9.46
CA HIS A 2 10.49 -16.80 10.50
C HIS A 2 10.42 -15.39 9.90
N GLU A 3 10.07 -14.40 10.73
CA GLU A 3 9.93 -13.02 10.27
C GLU A 3 11.26 -12.43 9.79
N ASN A 4 12.36 -12.77 10.46
CA ASN A 4 13.70 -12.29 10.14
C ASN A 4 14.15 -12.74 8.74
N GLU A 5 13.88 -13.99 8.35
CA GLU A 5 14.18 -14.54 7.03
C GLU A 5 13.48 -13.74 5.92
N LEU A 6 12.16 -13.50 6.08
CA LEU A 6 11.36 -12.74 5.12
C LEU A 6 11.79 -11.26 5.06
N ALA A 7 12.22 -10.69 6.18
CA ALA A 7 12.74 -9.34 6.21
C ALA A 7 14.08 -9.23 5.48
N HIS A 8 14.96 -10.24 5.62
CA HIS A 8 16.20 -10.32 4.84
C HIS A 8 15.94 -10.45 3.35
N GLU A 9 15.02 -11.34 2.95
CA GLU A 9 14.61 -11.49 1.56
C GLU A 9 14.07 -10.17 0.99
N LEU A 10 13.16 -9.51 1.73
CA LEU A 10 12.59 -8.22 1.36
C LEU A 10 13.65 -7.12 1.20
N MET A 11 14.72 -7.14 2.01
CA MET A 11 15.82 -6.18 1.86
C MET A 11 16.64 -6.40 0.59
N ASN A 12 16.75 -7.64 0.12
CA ASN A 12 17.51 -8.01 -1.08
C ASN A 12 16.74 -7.76 -2.38
N ILE A 13 15.45 -7.45 -2.31
CA ILE A 13 14.62 -7.11 -3.46
C ILE A 13 15.15 -5.84 -4.13
N GLN A 14 15.49 -5.97 -5.41
CA GLN A 14 16.12 -4.91 -6.19
C GLN A 14 15.10 -4.10 -6.98
N ASN A 15 14.04 -4.74 -7.47
CA ASN A 15 13.06 -4.14 -8.36
C ASN A 15 11.62 -4.47 -7.94
N GLU A 16 10.67 -3.82 -8.62
CA GLU A 16 9.25 -3.95 -8.31
C GLU A 16 8.67 -5.31 -8.68
N GLN A 17 9.23 -5.96 -9.70
CA GLN A 17 8.82 -7.30 -10.11
C GLN A 17 9.15 -8.31 -9.01
N GLU A 18 10.38 -8.29 -8.49
CA GLU A 18 10.80 -9.10 -7.34
C GLU A 18 9.94 -8.81 -6.09
N LEU A 19 9.56 -7.55 -5.86
CA LEU A 19 8.64 -7.20 -4.77
C LEU A 19 7.27 -7.87 -4.95
N GLU A 20 6.72 -7.87 -6.16
CA GLU A 20 5.46 -8.54 -6.45
C GLU A 20 5.56 -10.06 -6.31
N TYR A 21 6.66 -10.66 -6.77
CA TYR A 21 6.93 -12.09 -6.59
C TYR A 21 7.00 -12.47 -5.12
N PHE A 22 7.75 -11.72 -4.32
CA PHE A 22 7.85 -11.90 -2.87
C PHE A 22 6.49 -11.79 -2.19
N LEU A 23 5.73 -10.72 -2.47
CA LEU A 23 4.39 -10.53 -1.90
C LEU A 23 3.42 -11.63 -2.31
N GLY A 24 3.51 -12.12 -3.56
CA GLY A 24 2.75 -13.25 -4.06
C GLY A 24 3.08 -14.54 -3.31
N GLY A 25 4.36 -14.81 -3.04
CA GLY A 25 4.81 -15.95 -2.24
C GLY A 25 4.32 -15.88 -0.79
N LEU A 26 4.38 -14.69 -0.19
CA LEU A 26 3.92 -14.45 1.18
C LEU A 26 2.40 -14.64 1.31
N LEU A 27 1.61 -14.12 0.35
CA LEU A 27 0.16 -14.35 0.28
C LEU A 27 -0.16 -15.83 0.09
N LYS A 28 0.53 -16.51 -0.83
CA LYS A 28 0.36 -17.95 -1.07
C LYS A 28 0.61 -18.76 0.20
N SER A 29 1.65 -18.42 0.96
CA SER A 29 1.96 -19.04 2.25
C SER A 29 0.88 -18.78 3.29
N ALA A 30 0.43 -17.52 3.41
CA ALA A 30 -0.63 -17.12 4.34
C ALA A 30 -1.99 -17.79 4.01
N TRP A 31 -2.24 -18.09 2.74
CA TRP A 31 -3.48 -18.70 2.25
C TRP A 31 -3.35 -20.18 1.92
N SER A 32 -2.27 -20.82 2.37
CA SER A 32 -1.99 -22.25 2.09
C SER A 32 -3.15 -23.19 2.46
N GLY A 33 -3.90 -22.87 3.52
CA GLY A 33 -5.11 -23.59 3.92
C GLY A 33 -6.39 -23.21 3.16
N ALA A 34 -6.32 -22.31 2.18
CA ALA A 34 -7.44 -21.81 1.39
C ALA A 34 -7.14 -21.86 -0.12
N LYS A 35 -6.63 -23.00 -0.60
CA LYS A 35 -6.27 -23.20 -2.02
C LYS A 35 -7.42 -22.92 -2.98
N SER A 36 -8.66 -23.23 -2.59
CA SER A 36 -9.87 -22.96 -3.40
C SER A 36 -10.05 -21.46 -3.65
N LEU A 37 -9.86 -20.63 -2.63
CA LEU A 37 -9.87 -19.17 -2.78
C LEU A 37 -8.73 -18.75 -3.70
N TYR A 38 -7.50 -19.16 -3.42
CA TYR A 38 -6.32 -18.75 -4.20
C TYR A 38 -6.43 -19.07 -5.70
N ASN A 39 -7.03 -20.21 -6.06
CA ASN A 39 -7.20 -20.64 -7.45
C ASN A 39 -8.46 -20.10 -8.14
N SER A 40 -9.41 -19.54 -7.40
CA SER A 40 -10.66 -19.03 -7.96
C SER A 40 -10.47 -17.69 -8.70
N PRO A 41 -11.32 -17.38 -9.72
CA PRO A 41 -11.29 -16.07 -10.39
C PRO A 41 -11.42 -14.89 -9.42
N LEU A 42 -12.32 -15.01 -8.43
CA LEU A 42 -12.50 -14.02 -7.38
C LEU A 42 -11.24 -13.88 -6.53
N GLY A 43 -10.60 -14.99 -6.13
CA GLY A 43 -9.38 -14.93 -5.34
C GLY A 43 -8.17 -14.41 -6.11
N GLN A 44 -8.10 -14.59 -7.43
CA GLN A 44 -7.09 -13.95 -8.28
C GLN A 44 -7.27 -12.43 -8.30
N GLN A 45 -8.51 -11.94 -8.38
CA GLN A 45 -8.81 -10.51 -8.25
C GLN A 45 -8.40 -9.98 -6.87
N ILE A 46 -8.81 -10.65 -5.79
CA ILE A 46 -8.46 -10.27 -4.42
C ILE A 46 -6.94 -10.29 -4.23
N LYS A 47 -6.24 -11.31 -4.74
CA LYS A 47 -4.78 -11.43 -4.72
C LYS A 47 -4.13 -10.24 -5.42
N GLY A 48 -4.56 -9.89 -6.63
CA GLY A 48 -4.03 -8.75 -7.37
C GLY A 48 -4.19 -7.44 -6.61
N GLN A 49 -5.37 -7.20 -6.02
CA GLN A 49 -5.63 -6.02 -5.20
C GLN A 49 -4.80 -6.02 -3.91
N ALA A 50 -4.61 -7.18 -3.27
CA ALA A 50 -3.80 -7.32 -2.07
C ALA A 50 -2.31 -7.05 -2.35
N ILE A 51 -1.76 -7.63 -3.43
CA ILE A 51 -0.38 -7.38 -3.86
C ILE A 51 -0.18 -5.90 -4.18
N SER A 52 -1.06 -5.30 -4.97
CA SER A 52 -0.99 -3.88 -5.33
C SER A 52 -1.06 -2.98 -4.09
N GLY A 53 -2.00 -3.23 -3.17
CA GLY A 53 -2.15 -2.47 -1.95
C GLY A 53 -0.93 -2.58 -1.01
N LEU A 54 -0.38 -3.78 -0.85
CA LEU A 54 0.83 -4.02 -0.05
C LEU A 54 2.06 -3.39 -0.69
N LYS A 55 2.20 -3.46 -2.02
CA LYS A 55 3.24 -2.76 -2.78
C LYS A 55 3.18 -1.25 -2.55
N SER A 56 2.00 -0.64 -2.71
CA SER A 56 1.79 0.79 -2.46
C SER A 56 2.04 1.18 -1.00
N LEU A 57 1.77 0.28 -0.05
CA LEU A 57 2.13 0.51 1.35
C LEU A 57 3.64 0.47 1.55
N GLY A 58 4.32 -0.55 1.02
CA GLY A 58 5.77 -0.72 1.12
C GLY A 58 6.54 0.48 0.57
N LYS A 59 6.14 0.97 -0.62
CA LYS A 59 6.73 2.18 -1.22
C LYS A 59 6.59 3.43 -0.33
N ARG A 60 5.51 3.53 0.46
CA ARG A 60 5.26 4.66 1.37
C ARG A 60 5.96 4.50 2.71
N ALA A 61 5.98 3.27 3.24
CA ALA A 61 6.57 2.96 4.54
C ALA A 61 8.09 2.93 4.48
N LEU A 62 8.65 2.49 3.35
CA LEU A 62 10.08 2.30 3.14
C LEU A 62 10.48 2.81 1.75
N PRO A 63 10.62 4.15 1.59
CA PRO A 63 11.18 4.71 0.38
C PRO A 63 12.54 4.07 0.10
N GLY A 64 12.75 3.57 -1.11
CA GLY A 64 13.96 2.82 -1.47
C GLY A 64 13.79 1.29 -1.54
N LEU A 65 12.70 0.70 -1.00
CA LEU A 65 12.36 -0.70 -1.27
C LEU A 65 12.08 -0.88 -2.78
N GLY A 66 12.85 -1.74 -3.44
CA GLY A 66 12.72 -2.00 -4.88
C GLY A 66 12.99 -0.80 -5.78
N SER A 67 13.61 0.27 -5.25
CA SER A 67 13.90 1.51 -5.99
C SER A 67 15.33 1.54 -6.54
N ALA A 68 15.96 0.38 -6.76
CA ALA A 68 17.07 0.35 -7.70
C ALA A 68 16.46 0.59 -9.10
N LEU A 69 16.26 1.87 -9.40
CA LEU A 69 15.98 2.33 -10.75
C LEU A 69 17.10 1.76 -11.61
N GLY A 70 16.75 0.73 -12.39
CA GLY A 70 17.67 0.06 -13.28
C GLY A 70 18.21 1.08 -14.26
N GLY A 71 19.44 1.56 -14.02
CA GLY A 71 20.21 2.42 -14.92
C GLY A 71 20.59 1.74 -16.24
N ARG A 72 19.90 0.66 -16.63
CA ARG A 72 20.13 -0.08 -17.87
C ARG A 72 18.90 -0.18 -18.77
N PHE A 73 17.68 0.12 -18.28
CA PHE A 73 16.45 -0.02 -19.09
C PHE A 73 15.70 1.28 -19.38
N PHE A 74 15.96 2.35 -18.64
CA PHE A 74 15.44 3.69 -18.95
C PHE A 74 16.65 4.56 -19.20
N GLY A 75 16.78 5.07 -20.42
CA GLY A 75 17.94 5.84 -20.92
C GLY A 75 18.31 7.07 -20.07
N PRO A 76 19.12 8.01 -20.58
CA PRO A 76 19.76 9.07 -19.79
C PRO A 76 18.84 9.95 -18.91
N THR A 77 17.52 9.92 -19.09
CA THR A 77 16.51 10.54 -18.21
C THR A 77 16.24 9.77 -16.90
N GLY A 78 16.50 8.45 -16.85
CA GLY A 78 16.22 7.58 -15.69
C GLY A 78 17.29 7.60 -14.58
N ALA A 79 18.52 8.04 -14.90
CA ALA A 79 19.62 8.10 -13.93
C ALA A 79 19.47 9.25 -12.91
N ARG A 80 18.64 10.27 -13.19
CA ARG A 80 18.52 11.46 -12.32
C ARG A 80 17.53 11.33 -11.17
N ILE A 81 16.65 10.33 -11.18
CA ILE A 81 15.68 10.11 -10.09
C ILE A 81 16.30 9.26 -8.94
N GLY A 82 17.39 8.53 -9.23
CA GLY A 82 18.09 7.71 -8.24
C GLY A 82 18.91 8.49 -7.21
N GLY A 83 19.16 9.78 -7.41
CA GLY A 83 20.01 10.60 -6.53
C GLY A 83 19.28 11.41 -5.45
N GLN A 84 17.96 11.57 -5.52
CA GLN A 84 17.22 12.50 -4.64
C GLN A 84 16.27 11.85 -3.64
N LEU A 85 16.09 10.52 -3.66
CA LEU A 85 15.19 9.81 -2.73
C LEU A 85 15.89 9.24 -1.47
N GLY A 86 17.20 9.46 -1.33
CA GLY A 86 18.00 8.96 -0.20
C GLY A 86 17.74 9.65 1.16
N ASN A 87 17.02 10.78 1.19
CA ASN A 87 16.87 11.60 2.41
C ASN A 87 15.42 11.85 2.86
N MET A 88 14.41 11.22 2.25
CA MET A 88 13.07 11.19 2.84
C MET A 88 12.97 10.07 3.88
N ALA A 89 13.71 10.22 4.98
CA ALA A 89 13.28 9.61 6.22
C ALA A 89 11.90 10.19 6.52
N VAL A 90 10.84 9.36 6.46
CA VAL A 90 9.51 9.76 6.89
C VAL A 90 9.67 10.37 8.28
N ARG A 91 9.35 11.65 8.45
CA ARG A 91 9.71 12.43 9.67
C ARG A 91 9.27 11.75 10.98
N GLY A 92 8.26 10.86 10.95
CA GLY A 92 7.87 10.05 12.12
C GLY A 92 8.60 8.70 12.31
N LEU A 93 9.25 8.13 11.29
CA LEU A 93 10.21 7.03 11.48
C LEU A 93 11.56 7.57 12.01
N GLY A 94 11.89 8.84 11.71
CA GLY A 94 13.16 9.45 12.09
C GLY A 94 13.42 9.49 13.60
N LEU A 95 12.39 9.80 14.39
CA LEU A 95 12.47 9.87 15.87
C LEU A 95 12.48 8.48 16.52
N GLU A 96 11.72 7.51 16.00
CA GLU A 96 11.73 6.12 16.51
C GLU A 96 13.04 5.37 16.21
N PHE A 97 13.79 5.84 15.23
CA PHE A 97 15.04 5.22 14.77
C PHE A 97 16.25 6.14 14.93
N GLU A 98 16.17 7.13 15.83
CA GLU A 98 17.31 7.96 16.16
C GLU A 98 18.43 7.08 16.75
N GLY A 99 19.67 7.28 16.29
CA GLY A 99 20.82 6.45 16.67
C GLY A 99 20.99 5.10 15.94
N MET A 100 20.02 4.63 15.14
CA MET A 100 20.19 3.40 14.34
C MET A 100 20.96 3.65 13.03
N THR A 101 21.71 2.65 12.58
CA THR A 101 22.35 2.70 11.24
C THR A 101 21.28 2.61 10.14
N PRO A 102 21.50 3.20 8.95
CA PRO A 102 20.53 3.13 7.84
C PRO A 102 20.10 1.70 7.47
N ARG A 103 21.03 0.73 7.62
CA ARG A 103 20.78 -0.69 7.37
C ARG A 103 19.79 -1.27 8.39
N ASP A 104 19.96 -0.94 9.67
CA ASP A 104 19.09 -1.44 10.74
C ASP A 104 17.69 -0.84 10.66
N LYS A 105 17.59 0.46 10.34
CA LYS A 105 16.29 1.12 10.08
C LYS A 105 15.52 0.39 8.97
N ARG A 106 16.21 0.06 7.88
CA ARG A 106 15.61 -0.66 6.75
C ARG A 106 15.19 -2.07 7.16
N PHE A 107 15.98 -2.78 7.97
CA PHE A 107 15.65 -4.11 8.44
C PHE A 107 14.43 -4.13 9.36
N GLU A 108 14.38 -3.25 10.36
CA GLU A 108 13.22 -3.13 11.26
C GLU A 108 11.97 -2.67 10.51
N GLY A 109 12.12 -1.76 9.56
CA GLY A 109 11.09 -1.42 8.60
C GLY A 109 10.56 -2.64 7.84
N SER A 110 11.46 -3.43 7.25
CA SER A 110 11.11 -4.65 6.52
C SER A 110 10.37 -5.66 7.40
N LYS A 111 10.82 -5.86 8.64
CA LYS A 111 10.12 -6.71 9.63
C LYS A 111 8.69 -6.24 9.88
N ARG A 112 8.50 -4.95 10.15
CA ARG A 112 7.17 -4.33 10.32
C ARG A 112 6.30 -4.51 9.07
N LEU A 113 6.86 -4.34 7.87
CA LEU A 113 6.11 -4.54 6.62
C LEU A 113 5.68 -6.01 6.43
N VAL A 114 6.56 -6.96 6.74
CA VAL A 114 6.23 -8.40 6.73
C VAL A 114 5.10 -8.71 7.71
N ARG A 115 5.11 -8.12 8.92
CA ARG A 115 4.01 -8.27 9.89
C ARG A 115 2.70 -7.73 9.35
N VAL A 116 2.71 -6.53 8.77
CA VAL A 116 1.53 -5.94 8.12
C VAL A 116 1.01 -6.86 7.02
N ALA A 117 1.89 -7.32 6.13
CA ALA A 117 1.51 -8.18 5.02
C ALA A 117 0.88 -9.49 5.51
N LYS A 118 1.47 -10.14 6.51
CA LYS A 118 0.91 -11.35 7.13
C LYS A 118 -0.45 -11.09 7.79
N ALA A 119 -0.58 -10.01 8.57
CA ALA A 119 -1.82 -9.66 9.28
C ALA A 119 -2.96 -9.32 8.30
N ALA A 120 -2.68 -8.47 7.32
CA ALA A 120 -3.64 -8.09 6.28
C ALA A 120 -4.06 -9.31 5.45
N SER A 121 -3.11 -10.15 5.04
CA SER A 121 -3.38 -11.38 4.29
C SER A 121 -4.32 -12.32 5.05
N ARG A 122 -4.09 -12.52 6.35
CA ARG A 122 -4.96 -13.36 7.19
C ARG A 122 -6.37 -12.79 7.31
N ARG A 123 -6.51 -11.48 7.51
CA ARG A 123 -7.83 -10.81 7.58
C ARG A 123 -8.58 -10.88 6.26
N ILE A 124 -7.89 -10.65 5.14
CA ILE A 124 -8.46 -10.79 3.79
C ILE A 124 -8.92 -12.22 3.54
N ALA A 125 -8.11 -13.23 3.88
CA ALA A 125 -8.51 -14.64 3.73
C ALA A 125 -9.71 -15.00 4.60
N ALA A 126 -9.75 -14.53 5.85
CA ALA A 126 -10.89 -14.78 6.74
C ALA A 126 -12.18 -14.19 6.16
N TYR A 127 -12.12 -12.97 5.63
CA TYR A 127 -13.25 -12.35 4.95
C TYR A 127 -13.64 -13.09 3.67
N ALA A 128 -12.69 -13.46 2.82
CA ALA A 128 -12.98 -14.17 1.58
C ALA A 128 -13.63 -15.55 1.82
N ARG A 129 -13.33 -16.21 2.95
CA ARG A 129 -13.98 -17.47 3.34
C ARG A 129 -15.43 -17.32 3.75
N SER A 130 -15.89 -16.12 4.12
CA SER A 130 -17.29 -15.90 4.47
C SER A 130 -18.22 -15.85 3.25
N GLY A 131 -17.68 -15.96 2.03
CA GLY A 131 -18.45 -15.92 0.79
C GLY A 131 -18.96 -14.53 0.40
N GLN A 132 -18.60 -13.49 1.15
CA GLN A 132 -19.01 -12.12 0.85
C GLN A 132 -18.14 -11.48 -0.24
N PRO A 133 -18.74 -10.70 -1.18
CA PRO A 133 -17.98 -10.00 -2.19
C PRO A 133 -17.09 -8.93 -1.54
N MET A 134 -15.79 -8.99 -1.81
CA MET A 134 -14.83 -8.06 -1.26
C MET A 134 -14.43 -7.01 -2.29
N SER A 135 -14.72 -5.73 -2.02
CA SER A 135 -14.31 -4.64 -2.89
C SER A 135 -12.80 -4.33 -2.76
N ALA A 136 -12.20 -3.79 -3.82
CA ALA A 136 -10.82 -3.28 -3.78
C ALA A 136 -10.61 -2.24 -2.67
N ARG A 137 -11.64 -1.43 -2.38
CA ARG A 137 -11.62 -0.44 -1.29
C ARG A 137 -11.56 -1.11 0.08
N ALA A 138 -12.30 -2.19 0.30
CA ALA A 138 -12.25 -2.95 1.55
C ALA A 138 -10.86 -3.57 1.78
N ILE A 139 -10.27 -4.17 0.76
CA ILE A 139 -8.90 -4.72 0.80
C ILE A 139 -7.90 -3.63 1.17
N ARG A 140 -7.97 -2.48 0.48
CA ARG A 140 -7.12 -1.33 0.76
C ARG A 140 -7.27 -0.84 2.19
N ASN A 141 -8.50 -0.76 2.70
CA ASN A 141 -8.77 -0.32 4.07
C ASN A 141 -8.14 -1.26 5.11
N ILE A 142 -8.23 -2.58 4.91
CA ILE A 142 -7.58 -3.57 5.79
C ILE A 142 -6.06 -3.36 5.79
N ILE A 143 -5.45 -3.22 4.62
CA ILE A 143 -4.01 -2.99 4.49
C ILE A 143 -3.59 -1.69 5.18
N LEU A 144 -4.36 -0.61 5.03
CA LEU A 144 -4.07 0.68 5.67
C LEU A 144 -4.27 0.62 7.19
N GLN A 145 -5.28 -0.09 7.68
CA GLN A 145 -5.50 -0.30 9.11
C GLN A 145 -4.31 -1.02 9.76
N GLU A 146 -3.89 -2.15 9.17
CA GLU A 146 -2.70 -2.87 9.65
C GLU A 146 -1.43 -2.03 9.46
N GLY A 147 -1.31 -1.31 8.35
CA GLY A 147 -0.20 -0.40 8.09
C GLY A 147 -0.05 0.65 9.19
N ARG A 148 -1.12 1.33 9.58
CA ARG A 148 -1.11 2.34 10.66
C ARG A 148 -0.69 1.77 12.01
N ARG A 149 -1.03 0.51 12.29
CA ARG A 149 -0.66 -0.17 13.54
C ARG A 149 0.86 -0.32 13.67
N TRP A 150 1.55 -0.62 12.57
CA TRP A 150 3.00 -0.89 12.56
C TRP A 150 3.85 0.28 12.06
N PHE A 151 3.22 1.24 11.39
CA PHE A 151 3.81 2.46 10.89
C PHE A 151 2.89 3.64 11.24
N PRO A 152 2.91 4.10 12.50
CA PRO A 152 2.06 5.19 12.98
C PRO A 152 2.29 6.50 12.19
N SER A 153 3.50 6.67 11.64
CA SER A 153 3.89 7.83 10.83
C SER A 153 3.48 7.76 9.35
N LEU A 154 2.69 6.77 8.93
CA LEU A 154 2.24 6.72 7.54
C LEU A 154 1.38 7.96 7.25
N PRO A 155 1.73 8.76 6.23
CA PRO A 155 0.86 9.86 5.83
C PRO A 155 -0.50 9.27 5.49
N SER A 156 -1.56 9.91 6.01
CA SER A 156 -2.93 9.63 5.57
C SER A 156 -2.93 9.66 4.05
N PRO A 157 -3.62 8.72 3.38
CA PRO A 157 -3.73 8.77 1.93
C PRO A 157 -4.32 10.14 1.57
N MET A 158 -3.46 11.05 1.09
CA MET A 158 -3.91 12.20 0.35
C MET A 158 -4.85 11.64 -0.72
N PRO A 159 -6.06 12.18 -0.89
CA PRO A 159 -6.89 11.81 -2.02
C PRO A 159 -5.99 11.95 -3.25
N VAL A 160 -5.69 10.83 -3.91
CA VAL A 160 -5.10 10.87 -5.23
C VAL A 160 -6.25 11.35 -6.10
N GLY A 161 -6.42 12.68 -6.14
CA GLY A 161 -7.27 13.34 -7.10
C GLY A 161 -6.73 12.95 -8.46
N GLY A 162 -7.49 12.14 -9.19
CA GLY A 162 -7.38 12.11 -10.64
C GLY A 162 -7.50 13.55 -11.10
N GLY A 163 -6.50 14.02 -11.84
CA GLY A 163 -6.33 15.45 -12.10
C GLY A 163 -7.52 16.09 -12.80
N SER A 164 -7.73 17.37 -12.49
CA SER A 164 -8.01 18.46 -13.44
C SER A 164 -8.32 19.73 -12.64
N GLY A 165 -7.58 20.81 -12.90
CA GLY A 165 -7.95 22.15 -12.43
C GLY A 165 -6.84 22.89 -11.70
N PHE A 166 -5.80 23.29 -12.43
CA PHE A 166 -5.29 24.64 -12.24
C PHE A 166 -6.46 25.59 -12.58
N HIS A 167 -7.14 26.12 -11.57
CA HIS A 167 -7.82 27.40 -11.70
C HIS A 167 -7.20 28.34 -10.69
N SER A 168 -6.33 29.18 -11.26
CA SER A 168 -5.83 30.40 -10.69
C SER A 168 -6.97 31.28 -10.18
N ASN A 169 -6.78 31.74 -8.94
CA ASN A 169 -7.04 33.10 -8.46
C ASN A 169 -8.38 33.77 -8.80
N GLY A 170 -9.23 33.92 -7.78
CA GLY A 170 -10.26 34.95 -7.76
C GLY A 170 -11.45 34.62 -6.87
N GLY A 171 -11.51 35.22 -5.68
CA GLY A 171 -12.78 35.47 -4.99
C GLY A 171 -13.00 34.79 -3.65
N TYR A 172 -13.18 35.63 -2.64
CA TYR A 172 -13.62 35.40 -1.26
C TYR A 172 -14.77 34.40 -1.07
N ALA A 173 -14.67 33.52 -0.07
CA ALA A 173 -15.76 33.09 0.85
C ALA A 173 -15.23 31.99 1.80
N THR A 174 -14.87 32.30 3.05
CA THR A 174 -15.68 32.13 4.27
C THR A 174 -16.37 30.76 4.44
N SER A 175 -16.08 30.14 5.59
CA SER A 175 -16.71 28.98 6.23
C SER A 175 -18.24 28.90 6.07
N THR A 176 -18.80 27.69 6.05
CA THR A 176 -19.91 27.18 6.93
C THR A 176 -20.31 25.77 6.48
N GLY A 177 -20.77 24.93 7.40
CA GLY A 177 -21.01 23.50 7.20
C GLY A 177 -22.29 23.10 6.46
N GLN A 178 -22.53 21.78 6.54
CA GLN A 178 -23.74 21.03 6.20
C GLN A 178 -24.00 20.71 4.72
N ASN A 179 -24.50 19.49 4.51
CA ASN A 179 -24.97 18.84 3.28
C ASN A 179 -23.91 18.20 2.37
N GLN A 180 -23.31 17.09 2.85
CA GLN A 180 -22.78 16.08 1.94
C GLN A 180 -23.83 14.97 1.74
N GLY A 181 -24.60 15.08 0.66
CA GLY A 181 -25.33 13.95 0.10
C GLY A 181 -24.39 13.07 -0.73
N THR A 182 -24.46 11.76 -0.55
CA THR A 182 -23.78 10.80 -1.43
C THR A 182 -24.73 10.38 -2.54
N TRP A 183 -24.29 10.43 -3.79
CA TRP A 183 -25.09 10.08 -4.96
C TRP A 183 -24.56 8.77 -5.54
N VAL A 184 -25.46 7.81 -5.77
CA VAL A 184 -25.12 6.54 -6.44
C VAL A 184 -26.04 6.36 -7.64
N ARG A 185 -25.45 5.97 -8.77
CA ARG A 185 -26.19 5.66 -10.00
C ARG A 185 -26.55 4.18 -10.01
N GLN A 186 -27.85 3.87 -10.15
CA GLN A 186 -28.36 2.52 -10.33
C GLN A 186 -29.16 2.47 -11.64
N GLY A 187 -28.55 1.93 -12.69
CA GLY A 187 -29.14 1.92 -14.04
C GLY A 187 -29.43 3.33 -14.55
N ASN A 188 -30.70 3.61 -14.85
CA ASN A 188 -31.16 4.92 -15.33
C ASN A 188 -31.65 5.86 -14.21
N ARG A 189 -31.36 5.58 -12.93
CA ARG A 189 -31.80 6.41 -11.79
C ARG A 189 -30.60 6.85 -10.95
N ILE A 190 -30.70 8.05 -10.39
CA ILE A 190 -29.75 8.60 -9.42
C ILE A 190 -30.42 8.59 -8.06
N ILE A 191 -29.77 7.95 -7.09
CA ILE A 191 -30.23 7.88 -5.70
C ILE A 191 -29.35 8.82 -4.89
N ILE A 192 -30.01 9.71 -4.14
CA ILE A 192 -29.41 10.71 -3.27
C ILE A 192 -29.56 10.23 -1.84
N GLN A 193 -28.47 10.12 -1.08
CA GLN A 193 -28.50 9.78 0.33
C GLN A 193 -27.88 10.91 1.16
N GLY A 194 -28.68 11.55 2.00
CA GLY A 194 -28.25 12.64 2.90
C GLY A 194 -28.94 13.96 2.60
N VAL A 195 -30.24 14.03 2.88
CA VAL A 195 -31.03 15.28 2.92
C VAL A 195 -31.10 15.76 4.36
#